data_AF-A0A8K0CS56-F1
#
_entry.id   AF-A0A8K0CS56-F1
#
_cell.length_a   1.000
_cell.length_b   1.000
_cell.length_c   1.000
_cell.angle_alpha   90.00
_cell.angle_beta   90.00
_cell.angle_gamma   90.00
#
_symmetry.space_group_name_H-M   'P 1'
#
loop_
_entity.id
_entity.type
_entity.pdbx_description
1 polymer ?
#
loop_
_entity_poly.entity_id
_entity_poly.type
_entity_poly.pdbx_seq_one_letter_code
_entity_poly.pdbx_strand_id
1 'polypeptide(L)'
;MHPIAYVSRSLTQADKNYTTSELEALAVVYCLGYLRHLIYGRPIKIITDHHAICFLKTLKNPTGKLARWTIKLSEFDFTIVHKQGSANRDADCLSRNPVSTPTNQDEQTALEIPTYLLDSNDISNVQNADPKLKELIQAINNPDSVSIGTARRAKGFLLENDVLYKHNPSPDGNSNLLVIPSQLKHEILFSHHSDPTAGHLGFTKTYFKIKHRYYWDGMLKDIEKFVKGCPDCQARKRQAHFKPAGLLQPIQVSLPFDRVGIDLLGPFRRSRNGNTMIVVATDYATRWAETKALPTGKARPVAKFLLDNILTRHGSPRYLLSDRGKTFQSEIVTELLKIMGVRSCFSTSYHP
;
A
#
# COMPACT_ATOMS: atom_id res chain seq x y z
N MET A 1 25.10 21.80 13.76
CA MET A 1 24.60 20.58 13.08
C MET A 1 23.97 19.74 14.18
N HIS A 2 22.68 19.43 14.12
CA HIS A 2 22.00 18.65 15.16
C HIS A 2 21.89 17.19 14.70
N PRO A 3 22.22 16.21 15.55
CA PRO A 3 22.09 14.79 15.22
C PRO A 3 20.61 14.43 15.06
N ILE A 4 20.26 13.78 13.95
CA ILE A 4 18.88 13.37 13.65
C ILE A 4 18.56 11.99 14.24
N ALA A 5 19.56 11.10 14.29
CA ALA A 5 19.42 9.77 14.85
C ALA A 5 20.79 9.22 15.28
N TYR A 6 20.78 8.39 16.33
CA TYR A 6 21.91 7.57 16.75
C TYR A 6 21.56 6.11 16.51
N VAL A 7 22.49 5.34 15.91
CA VAL A 7 22.25 3.94 15.55
C VAL A 7 23.45 3.11 15.98
N SER A 8 23.19 2.03 16.70
CA SER A 8 24.19 1.05 17.13
C SER A 8 23.62 -0.35 17.03
N ARG A 9 24.47 -1.34 16.74
CA ARG A 9 24.08 -2.76 16.71
C ARG A 9 25.12 -3.61 17.39
N SER A 10 24.67 -4.52 18.25
CA SER A 10 25.52 -5.54 18.83
C SER A 10 25.91 -6.60 17.79
N LEU A 11 27.09 -7.18 17.95
CA LEU A 11 27.59 -8.22 17.05
C LEU A 11 26.91 -9.56 17.33
N THR A 12 26.39 -10.21 16.29
CA THR A 12 25.89 -11.58 16.39
C THR A 12 27.04 -12.57 16.56
N GLN A 13 26.74 -13.81 16.94
CA GLN A 13 27.77 -14.85 17.09
C GLN A 13 28.55 -15.11 15.80
N ALA A 14 27.92 -14.92 14.64
CA ALA A 14 28.58 -15.02 13.34
C ALA A 14 29.45 -13.79 13.03
N ASP A 15 28.97 -12.58 13.41
CA ASP A 15 29.71 -11.34 13.17
C ASP A 15 31.00 -11.26 14.00
N LYS A 16 31.03 -11.85 15.20
CA LYS A 16 32.23 -11.91 16.05
C LYS A 16 33.43 -12.58 15.36
N ASN A 17 33.20 -13.39 14.33
CA ASN A 17 34.25 -14.03 13.56
C ASN A 17 34.77 -13.17 12.39
N TYR A 18 34.23 -11.97 12.21
CA TYR A 18 34.62 -11.08 11.11
C TYR A 18 35.88 -10.29 11.47
N THR A 19 36.69 -10.01 10.46
CA THR A 19 37.83 -9.11 10.61
C THR A 19 37.37 -7.68 10.92
N THR A 20 38.23 -6.86 11.53
CA THR A 20 37.91 -5.46 11.87
C THR A 20 37.38 -4.69 10.66
N SER A 21 38.00 -4.83 9.49
CA SER A 21 37.53 -4.17 8.26
C SER A 21 36.15 -4.65 7.80
N GLU A 22 35.80 -5.91 8.04
CA GLU A 22 34.48 -6.44 7.73
C GLU A 22 33.42 -5.99 8.73
N LEU A 23 33.77 -5.80 10.01
CA LEU A 23 32.89 -5.25 11.03
C LEU A 23 32.55 -3.79 10.75
N GLU A 24 33.56 -3.01 10.37
CA GLU A 24 33.40 -1.63 9.96
C GLU A 24 32.54 -1.50 8.69
N ALA A 25 32.77 -2.37 7.69
CA ALA A 25 31.91 -2.44 6.51
C ALA A 25 30.47 -2.85 6.85
N LEU A 26 30.30 -3.80 7.77
CA LEU A 26 28.99 -4.23 8.25
C LEU A 26 28.23 -3.09 8.93
N ALA A 27 28.91 -2.27 9.73
CA ALA A 27 28.32 -1.10 10.35
C ALA A 27 27.74 -0.14 9.31
N VAL A 28 28.50 0.15 8.23
CA VAL A 28 28.02 0.97 7.12
C VAL A 28 26.80 0.34 6.42
N VAL A 29 26.87 -0.95 6.09
CA VAL A 29 25.76 -1.67 5.43
C VAL A 29 24.49 -1.67 6.30
N TYR A 30 24.65 -1.81 7.61
CA TYR A 30 23.54 -1.77 8.55
C TYR A 30 22.95 -0.38 8.67
N CYS A 31 23.78 0.65 8.93
CA CYS A 31 23.33 2.02 9.09
C CYS A 31 22.61 2.55 7.85
N LEU A 32 23.14 2.29 6.65
CA LEU A 32 22.48 2.70 5.40
C LEU A 32 21.16 1.96 5.16
N GLY A 33 21.08 0.68 5.55
CA GLY A 33 19.83 -0.08 5.49
C GLY A 33 18.79 0.42 6.48
N TYR A 34 19.20 0.72 7.72
CA TYR A 34 18.33 1.20 8.79
C TYR A 34 17.80 2.61 8.47
N LEU A 35 18.71 3.52 8.09
CA LEU A 35 18.39 4.91 7.75
C LEU A 35 17.92 5.08 6.30
N ARG A 36 17.66 3.99 5.56
CA ARG A 36 17.24 4.02 4.15
C ARG A 36 16.08 5.00 3.93
N HIS A 37 15.11 5.03 4.84
CA HIS A 37 13.96 5.93 4.77
C HIS A 37 14.32 7.43 4.79
N LEU A 38 15.45 7.83 5.39
CA LEU A 38 15.90 9.22 5.45
C LEU A 38 16.83 9.60 4.30
N ILE A 39 17.64 8.64 3.83
CA ILE A 39 18.80 8.93 2.97
C ILE A 39 18.64 8.46 1.53
N TYR A 40 17.59 7.68 1.22
CA TYR A 40 17.37 7.17 -0.14
C TYR A 40 17.20 8.30 -1.16
N GLY A 41 17.90 8.18 -2.29
CA GLY A 41 17.87 9.16 -3.39
C GLY A 41 18.63 10.47 -3.13
N ARG A 42 19.41 10.57 -2.04
CA ARG A 42 20.24 11.74 -1.73
C ARG A 42 21.73 11.39 -1.69
N PRO A 43 22.63 12.32 -2.02
CA PRO A 43 24.07 12.11 -1.87
C PRO A 43 24.45 12.09 -0.38
N ILE A 44 25.09 11.01 0.04
CA ILE A 44 25.45 10.77 1.44
C ILE A 44 26.97 10.91 1.61
N LYS A 45 27.40 11.58 2.68
CA LYS A 45 28.81 11.58 3.10
C LYS A 45 28.95 10.72 4.34
N ILE A 46 29.70 9.63 4.21
CA ILE A 46 30.04 8.71 5.30
C ILE A 46 31.40 9.12 5.83
N ILE A 47 31.48 9.40 7.12
CA ILE A 47 32.72 9.77 7.80
C ILE A 47 33.13 8.59 8.68
N THR A 48 34.35 8.09 8.49
CA THR A 48 34.91 6.95 9.23
C THR A 48 36.38 7.19 9.53
N ASP A 49 36.87 6.63 10.62
CA ASP A 49 38.29 6.58 10.98
C ASP A 49 39.00 5.32 10.46
N HIS A 50 38.27 4.43 9.78
CA HIS A 50 38.84 3.21 9.21
C HIS A 50 39.03 3.34 7.70
N HIS A 51 40.27 3.62 7.27
CA HIS A 51 40.61 3.85 5.87
C HIS A 51 40.33 2.64 4.95
N ALA A 52 40.24 1.42 5.50
CA ALA A 52 39.93 0.22 4.72
C ALA A 52 38.53 0.29 4.10
N ILE A 53 37.56 0.99 4.68
CA ILE A 53 36.19 1.04 4.10
C ILE A 53 36.17 1.75 2.74
N CYS A 54 37.16 2.62 2.46
CA CYS A 54 37.26 3.34 1.19
C CYS A 54 37.31 2.41 -0.03
N PHE A 55 37.75 1.15 0.11
CA PHE A 55 37.79 0.21 -1.01
C PHE A 55 36.43 -0.35 -1.43
N LEU A 56 35.36 -0.17 -0.63
CA LEU A 56 34.05 -0.82 -0.87
C LEU A 56 33.43 -0.47 -2.22
N LYS A 57 33.65 0.76 -2.73
CA LYS A 57 33.20 1.16 -4.08
C LYS A 57 34.09 0.65 -5.21
N THR A 58 35.35 0.33 -4.93
CA THR A 58 36.37 -0.04 -5.92
C THR A 58 36.69 -1.54 -5.94
N LEU A 59 35.97 -2.35 -5.16
CA LEU A 59 36.25 -3.77 -5.04
C LEU A 59 35.98 -4.48 -6.38
N LYS A 60 37.04 -4.92 -7.06
CA LYS A 60 36.93 -5.70 -8.30
C LYS A 60 36.68 -7.17 -7.95
N ASN A 61 35.62 -7.74 -8.51
CA ASN A 61 35.19 -9.14 -8.33
C ASN A 61 34.89 -9.55 -6.87
N PRO A 62 33.93 -8.91 -6.19
CA PRO A 62 33.50 -9.38 -4.88
C PRO A 62 32.91 -10.79 -4.97
N THR A 63 33.31 -11.68 -4.05
CA THR A 63 32.71 -13.02 -3.90
C THR A 63 32.03 -13.16 -2.54
N GLY A 64 30.99 -13.99 -2.47
CA GLY A 64 30.31 -14.32 -1.21
C GLY A 64 29.64 -13.14 -0.50
N LYS A 65 30.03 -12.90 0.77
CA LYS A 65 29.42 -11.89 1.67
C LYS A 65 29.59 -10.46 1.15
N LEU A 66 30.80 -10.10 0.71
CA LEU A 66 31.10 -8.76 0.21
C LEU A 66 30.32 -8.45 -1.08
N ALA A 67 30.03 -9.45 -1.91
CA ALA A 67 29.21 -9.27 -3.12
C ALA A 67 27.78 -8.87 -2.76
N ARG A 68 27.17 -9.56 -1.79
CA ARG A 68 25.83 -9.25 -1.30
C ARG A 68 25.75 -7.86 -0.68
N TRP A 69 26.77 -7.47 0.09
CA TRP A 69 26.86 -6.13 0.66
C TRP A 69 27.04 -5.06 -0.42
N THR A 70 27.87 -5.30 -1.42
CA THR A 70 28.08 -4.37 -2.56
C THR A 70 26.79 -4.13 -3.33
N ILE A 71 26.00 -5.18 -3.61
CA ILE A 71 24.69 -5.06 -4.26
C ILE A 71 23.75 -4.19 -3.41
N LYS A 72 23.69 -4.43 -2.10
CA LYS A 72 22.86 -3.63 -1.18
C LYS A 72 23.32 -2.17 -1.11
N LEU A 73 24.62 -1.93 -1.16
CA LEU A 73 25.20 -0.59 -1.14
C LEU A 73 25.04 0.15 -2.46
N SER A 74 24.95 -0.55 -3.60
CA SER A 74 24.78 0.07 -4.92
C SER A 74 23.46 0.83 -5.09
N GLU A 75 22.50 0.59 -4.18
CA GLU A 75 21.25 1.34 -4.12
C GLU A 75 21.45 2.80 -3.66
N PHE A 76 22.56 3.10 -2.98
CA PHE A 76 22.82 4.39 -2.36
C PHE A 76 23.93 5.16 -3.07
N ASP A 77 23.74 6.46 -3.24
CA ASP A 77 24.81 7.37 -3.68
C ASP A 77 25.56 7.92 -2.46
N PHE A 78 26.72 7.33 -2.14
CA PHE A 78 27.53 7.76 -1.00
C PHE A 78 29.00 7.98 -1.33
N THR A 79 29.65 8.85 -0.56
CA THR A 79 31.09 9.10 -0.58
C THR A 79 31.66 8.80 0.80
N ILE A 80 32.81 8.11 0.85
CA ILE A 80 33.50 7.81 2.11
C ILE A 80 34.62 8.82 2.28
N VAL A 81 34.63 9.50 3.43
CA VAL A 81 35.66 10.46 3.82
C VAL A 81 36.33 9.96 5.10
N HIS A 82 37.63 9.74 5.03
CA HIS A 82 38.41 9.38 6.19
C HIS A 82 38.61 10.59 7.12
N LYS A 83 38.39 10.40 8.43
CA LYS A 83 38.66 11.40 9.47
C LYS A 83 39.45 10.73 10.60
N GLN A 84 40.50 11.38 11.08
CA GLN A 84 41.35 10.83 12.14
C GLN A 84 40.53 10.51 13.41
N GLY A 85 40.72 9.31 13.99
CA GLY A 85 39.92 8.81 15.12
C GLY A 85 39.91 9.72 16.35
N SER A 86 40.99 10.46 16.62
CA SER A 86 41.05 11.46 17.71
C SER A 86 40.00 12.57 17.58
N ALA A 87 39.56 12.86 16.35
CA ALA A 87 38.53 13.84 16.01
C ALA A 87 37.15 13.21 15.73
N ASN A 88 37.01 11.87 15.82
CA ASN A 88 35.77 11.12 15.56
C ASN A 88 35.12 10.56 16.84
N ARG A 89 35.30 11.27 17.98
CA ARG A 89 34.87 10.80 19.31
C ARG A 89 33.36 10.54 19.42
N ASP A 90 32.55 11.28 18.67
CA ASP A 90 31.08 11.20 18.71
C ASP A 90 30.55 9.82 18.27
N ALA A 91 31.25 9.16 17.33
CA ALA A 91 30.90 7.81 16.87
C ALA A 91 31.36 6.73 17.87
N ASP A 92 32.48 6.97 18.56
CA ASP A 92 33.11 6.03 19.48
C ASP A 92 32.34 5.87 20.80
N CYS A 93 31.57 6.86 21.22
CA CYS A 93 30.82 6.81 22.48
C CYS A 93 29.80 5.66 22.52
N LEU A 94 29.18 5.31 21.38
CA LEU A 94 28.14 4.28 21.31
C LEU A 94 28.71 2.85 21.27
N SER A 95 29.89 2.64 20.67
CA SER A 95 30.52 1.32 20.60
C SER A 95 31.21 0.92 21.91
N ARG A 96 31.63 1.91 22.72
CA ARG A 96 32.43 1.72 23.94
C ARG A 96 31.61 1.62 25.23
N ASN A 97 30.28 1.73 25.17
CA ASN A 97 29.39 1.54 26.33
C ASN A 97 28.47 0.32 26.13
N PRO A 98 28.99 -0.92 26.23
CA PRO A 98 28.22 -2.13 25.96
C PRO A 98 27.14 -2.34 27.03
N VAL A 99 25.89 -2.29 26.61
CA VAL A 99 24.74 -2.76 27.41
C VAL A 99 24.83 -4.30 27.47
N SER A 100 24.53 -4.89 28.64
CA SER A 100 24.55 -6.34 28.86
C SER A 100 23.78 -7.09 27.76
N THR A 101 24.32 -8.26 27.38
CA THR A 101 23.92 -9.13 26.25
C THR A 101 22.53 -8.87 25.67
N PRO A 102 22.43 -8.52 24.37
CA PRO A 102 21.14 -8.28 23.75
C PRO A 102 20.37 -9.58 23.70
N THR A 103 19.17 -9.58 24.27
CA THR A 103 18.20 -10.62 23.95
C THR A 103 17.65 -10.26 22.57
N ASN A 104 17.21 -11.23 21.76
CA ASN A 104 16.55 -10.98 20.45
C ASN A 104 15.33 -10.02 20.51
N GLN A 105 14.97 -9.57 21.71
CA GLN A 105 13.99 -8.54 22.00
C GLN A 105 14.51 -7.13 21.62
N ASP A 106 15.80 -6.80 21.77
CA ASP A 106 16.29 -5.40 21.69
C ASP A 106 16.22 -4.75 20.30
N GLU A 107 16.29 -5.52 19.21
CA GLU A 107 16.03 -4.99 17.87
C GLU A 107 14.53 -4.70 17.62
N GLN A 108 13.62 -5.25 18.44
CA GLN A 108 12.18 -4.95 18.44
C GLN A 108 11.79 -3.91 19.51
N THR A 109 12.60 -3.76 20.58
CA THR A 109 12.41 -2.82 21.68
C THR A 109 12.99 -1.43 21.43
N ALA A 110 13.60 -1.15 20.27
CA ALA A 110 13.80 0.23 19.85
C ALA A 110 12.43 0.91 19.90
N LEU A 111 12.23 1.72 20.94
CA LEU A 111 11.01 2.47 21.17
C LEU A 111 10.88 3.45 20.01
N GLU A 112 10.24 3.00 18.92
CA GLU A 112 9.52 3.88 18.00
C GLU A 112 8.29 4.44 18.74
N ILE A 113 8.53 5.02 19.92
CA ILE A 113 7.70 6.08 20.43
C ILE A 113 7.99 7.21 19.44
N PRO A 114 7.01 7.67 18.64
CA PRO A 114 7.19 8.84 17.81
C PRO A 114 7.84 9.94 18.66
N THR A 115 8.89 10.57 18.15
CA THR A 115 9.79 11.50 18.87
C THR A 115 9.06 12.67 19.55
N TYR A 116 7.77 12.89 19.24
CA TYR A 116 6.91 13.89 19.90
C TYR A 116 6.24 13.42 21.20
N LEU A 117 6.34 12.14 21.58
CA LEU A 117 5.81 11.59 22.85
C LEU A 117 6.91 11.46 23.94
N LEU A 118 8.04 12.16 23.78
CA LEU A 118 9.28 11.88 24.53
C LEU A 118 9.40 12.49 25.93
N ASP A 119 8.45 13.31 26.40
CA ASP A 119 8.45 13.65 27.83
C ASP A 119 7.56 12.68 28.60
N SER A 120 8.15 11.85 29.45
CA SER A 120 7.40 10.96 30.35
C SER A 120 6.43 11.73 31.24
N ASN A 121 6.76 12.99 31.57
CA ASN A 121 5.85 13.89 32.27
C ASN A 121 4.60 14.19 31.43
N ASP A 122 4.74 14.38 30.12
CA ASP A 122 3.62 14.64 29.24
C ASP A 122 2.67 13.43 29.17
N ILE A 123 3.19 12.21 29.07
CA ILE A 123 2.35 11.01 29.04
C ILE A 123 1.60 10.81 30.35
N SER A 124 2.29 10.93 31.50
CA SER A 124 1.65 10.80 32.82
C SER A 124 0.56 11.85 33.02
N ASN A 125 0.82 13.10 32.63
CA ASN A 125 -0.16 14.20 32.70
C ASN A 125 -1.39 13.89 31.84
N VAL A 126 -1.20 13.43 30.61
CA VAL A 126 -2.29 13.09 29.68
C VAL A 126 -3.08 11.86 30.16
N GLN A 127 -2.42 10.87 30.78
CA GLN A 127 -3.10 9.73 31.39
C GLN A 127 -3.93 10.16 32.61
N ASN A 128 -3.41 11.04 33.46
CA ASN A 128 -4.15 11.59 34.61
C ASN A 128 -5.31 12.51 34.20
N ALA A 129 -5.23 13.13 33.02
CA ALA A 129 -6.31 13.93 32.44
C ALA A 129 -7.45 13.07 31.86
N ASP A 130 -7.19 11.82 31.46
CA ASP A 130 -8.21 10.90 30.95
C ASP A 130 -9.06 10.33 32.12
N PRO A 131 -10.38 10.61 32.20
CA PRO A 131 -11.21 10.21 33.34
C PRO A 131 -11.19 8.71 33.62
N LYS A 132 -11.10 7.87 32.57
CA LYS A 132 -11.11 6.41 32.73
C LYS A 132 -9.78 5.88 33.23
N LEU A 133 -8.68 6.48 32.79
CA LEU A 133 -7.35 6.08 33.24
C LEU A 133 -7.07 6.61 34.65
N LYS A 134 -7.53 7.83 34.97
CA LYS A 134 -7.45 8.39 36.32
C LYS A 134 -8.10 7.50 37.37
N GLU A 135 -9.27 6.95 37.08
CA GLU A 135 -9.95 6.00 37.98
C GLU A 135 -9.12 4.72 38.20
N LEU A 136 -8.43 4.23 37.15
CA LEU A 136 -7.53 3.08 37.24
C LEU A 136 -6.26 3.40 38.04
N ILE A 137 -5.68 4.58 37.85
CA ILE A 137 -4.50 5.04 38.59
C ILE A 137 -4.84 5.16 40.09
N GLN A 138 -6.00 5.74 40.41
CA GLN A 138 -6.50 5.81 41.79
C GLN A 138 -6.74 4.43 42.39
N ALA A 139 -7.29 3.49 41.62
CA ALA A 139 -7.52 2.12 42.05
C ALA A 139 -6.22 1.35 42.35
N ILE A 140 -5.12 1.67 41.67
CA ILE A 140 -3.79 1.07 41.91
C ILE A 140 -3.21 1.61 43.22
N ASN A 141 -3.31 2.92 43.45
CA ASN A 141 -2.75 3.57 44.65
C ASN A 141 -3.58 3.35 45.91
N ASN A 142 -4.91 3.32 45.79
CA ASN A 142 -5.83 3.09 46.92
C ASN A 142 -7.03 2.22 46.50
N PRO A 143 -6.90 0.89 46.58
CA PRO A 143 -7.93 -0.06 46.13
C PRO A 143 -9.27 0.07 46.85
N ASP A 144 -9.30 0.57 48.08
CA ASP A 144 -10.52 0.71 48.90
C ASP A 144 -11.36 1.94 48.54
N SER A 145 -10.80 2.84 47.72
CA SER A 145 -11.44 4.11 47.33
C SER A 145 -12.34 4.01 46.09
N VAL A 146 -12.36 2.86 45.41
CA VAL A 146 -13.01 2.65 44.11
C VAL A 146 -13.95 1.45 44.11
N SER A 147 -14.77 1.32 43.07
CA SER A 147 -15.67 0.16 42.93
C SER A 147 -14.89 -1.17 42.86
N ILE A 148 -15.50 -2.25 43.38
CA ILE A 148 -14.94 -3.61 43.35
C ILE A 148 -14.58 -4.05 41.91
N GLY A 149 -15.36 -3.61 40.92
CA GLY A 149 -15.11 -3.87 39.50
C GLY A 149 -13.83 -3.17 39.00
N THR A 150 -13.64 -1.91 39.36
CA THR A 150 -12.45 -1.11 39.01
C THR A 150 -11.20 -1.68 39.70
N ALA A 151 -11.29 -2.00 40.99
CA ALA A 151 -10.18 -2.62 41.75
C ALA A 151 -9.75 -3.97 41.15
N ARG A 152 -10.71 -4.80 40.71
CA ARG A 152 -10.39 -6.07 40.01
C ARG A 152 -9.70 -5.82 38.67
N ARG A 153 -10.14 -4.82 37.91
CA ARG A 153 -9.54 -4.45 36.62
C ARG A 153 -8.11 -3.92 36.80
N ALA A 154 -7.87 -3.12 37.84
CA ALA A 154 -6.57 -2.52 38.16
C ALA A 154 -5.45 -3.55 38.38
N LYS A 155 -5.76 -4.78 38.82
CA LYS A 155 -4.77 -5.87 39.01
C LYS A 155 -3.97 -6.23 37.76
N GLY A 156 -4.48 -5.93 36.56
CA GLY A 156 -3.78 -6.17 35.30
C GLY A 156 -2.88 -5.01 34.86
N PHE A 157 -2.79 -3.95 35.66
CA PHE A 157 -2.08 -2.71 35.36
C PHE A 157 -1.01 -2.43 36.41
N LEU A 158 -0.02 -1.63 36.03
CA LEU A 158 1.09 -1.23 36.87
C LEU A 158 1.47 0.22 36.59
N LEU A 159 2.05 0.88 37.57
CA LEU A 159 2.60 2.23 37.46
C LEU A 159 4.12 2.15 37.51
N GLU A 160 4.78 2.65 36.48
CA GLU A 160 6.24 2.80 36.40
C GLU A 160 6.54 4.28 36.10
N ASN A 161 7.28 4.96 36.98
CA ASN A 161 7.58 6.40 36.87
C ASN A 161 6.33 7.26 36.61
N ASP A 162 5.25 7.03 37.37
CA ASP A 162 3.94 7.67 37.23
C ASP A 162 3.23 7.47 35.87
N VAL A 163 3.71 6.54 35.04
CA VAL A 163 3.08 6.16 33.77
C VAL A 163 2.39 4.81 33.92
N LEU A 164 1.15 4.73 33.42
CA LEU A 164 0.30 3.55 33.46
C LEU A 164 0.65 2.57 32.32
N TYR A 165 0.95 1.34 32.72
CA TYR A 165 1.19 0.20 31.83
C TYR A 165 0.21 -0.94 32.12
N LYS A 166 0.02 -1.82 31.14
CA LYS A 166 -0.73 -3.06 31.27
C LYS A 166 0.20 -4.26 31.14
N HIS A 167 0.06 -5.23 32.04
CA HIS A 167 0.80 -6.49 31.94
C HIS A 167 0.39 -7.26 30.68
N ASN A 168 1.39 -7.62 29.87
CA ASN A 168 1.23 -8.44 28.69
C ASN A 168 1.42 -9.92 29.05
N PRO A 169 0.38 -10.77 28.94
CA PRO A 169 0.55 -12.21 29.17
C PRO A 169 1.22 -12.93 27.99
N SER A 170 1.44 -12.25 26.86
CA SER A 170 2.06 -12.84 25.67
C SER A 170 3.57 -12.98 25.86
N PRO A 171 4.18 -14.13 25.49
CA PRO A 171 5.64 -14.28 25.47
C PRO A 171 6.30 -13.43 24.38
N ASP A 172 5.51 -13.02 23.38
CA ASP A 172 5.94 -12.16 22.28
C ASP A 172 5.61 -10.67 22.57
N GLY A 173 6.61 -9.80 22.52
CA GLY A 173 6.51 -8.34 22.72
C GLY A 173 6.99 -7.86 24.09
N ASN A 174 6.67 -6.61 24.44
CA ASN A 174 7.05 -6.05 25.74
C ASN A 174 6.21 -6.68 26.85
N SER A 175 6.84 -6.96 28.00
CA SER A 175 6.15 -7.44 29.21
C SER A 175 5.10 -6.43 29.70
N ASN A 176 5.37 -5.14 29.48
CA ASN A 176 4.53 -4.02 29.89
C ASN A 176 4.12 -3.21 28.65
N LEU A 177 2.82 -3.11 28.39
CA LEU A 177 2.25 -2.34 27.28
C LEU A 177 1.87 -0.95 27.76
N LEU A 178 2.32 0.09 27.07
CA LEU A 178 1.97 1.45 27.41
C LEU A 178 0.46 1.67 27.22
N VAL A 179 -0.22 2.16 28.26
CA VAL A 179 -1.65 2.44 28.17
C VAL A 179 -1.86 3.79 27.48
N ILE A 180 -2.47 3.75 26.30
CA ILE A 180 -2.67 4.95 25.48
C ILE A 180 -3.98 5.66 25.88
N PRO A 181 -3.90 6.94 26.30
CA PRO A 181 -5.08 7.77 26.59
C PRO A 181 -5.87 8.05 25.31
N SER A 182 -7.16 8.37 25.48
CA SER A 182 -8.09 8.57 24.36
C SER A 182 -7.62 9.60 23.33
N GLN A 183 -6.93 10.65 23.78
CA GLN A 183 -6.42 11.75 22.96
C GLN A 183 -5.29 11.32 22.00
N LEU A 184 -4.44 10.37 22.41
CA LEU A 184 -3.27 9.93 21.63
C LEU A 184 -3.57 8.76 20.69
N LYS A 185 -4.76 8.14 20.78
CA LYS A 185 -5.14 6.99 19.94
C LYS A 185 -4.98 7.28 18.46
N HIS A 186 -5.42 8.46 18.01
CA HIS A 186 -5.39 8.81 16.59
C HIS A 186 -3.95 8.90 16.05
N GLU A 187 -3.04 9.46 16.85
CA GLU A 187 -1.64 9.62 16.47
C GLU A 187 -0.92 8.27 16.35
N ILE A 188 -1.18 7.35 17.27
CA ILE A 188 -0.70 5.96 17.18
C ILE A 188 -1.26 5.26 15.95
N LEU A 189 -2.56 5.41 15.67
CA LEU A 189 -3.19 4.82 14.48
C LEU A 189 -2.61 5.40 13.18
N PHE A 190 -2.40 6.71 13.13
CA PHE A 190 -1.83 7.40 11.98
C PHE A 190 -0.39 6.93 11.73
N SER A 191 0.48 7.00 12.74
CA SER A 191 1.88 6.59 12.64
C SER A 191 2.07 5.14 12.21
N HIS A 192 1.15 4.24 12.58
CA HIS A 192 1.27 2.80 12.30
C HIS A 192 0.54 2.33 11.04
N HIS A 193 -0.29 3.17 10.42
CA HIS A 193 -1.05 2.86 9.20
C HIS A 193 -0.85 3.88 8.07
N SER A 194 -1.08 5.16 8.35
CA SER A 194 -1.18 6.22 7.34
C SER A 194 0.13 6.98 7.09
N ASP A 195 1.10 6.88 8.00
CA ASP A 195 2.40 7.50 7.79
C ASP A 195 3.04 7.00 6.47
N PRO A 196 3.75 7.85 5.71
CA PRO A 196 4.43 7.43 4.48
C PRO A 196 5.33 6.20 4.66
N THR A 197 5.87 5.98 5.86
CA THR A 197 6.70 4.82 6.20
C THR A 197 5.90 3.60 6.68
N ALA A 198 4.64 3.78 7.09
CA ALA A 198 3.80 2.72 7.67
C ALA A 198 3.22 1.75 6.64
N GLY A 199 3.02 2.22 5.40
CA GLY A 199 2.69 1.39 4.24
C GLY A 199 1.22 0.97 4.12
N HIS A 200 0.28 1.64 4.79
CA HIS A 200 -1.18 1.40 4.65
C HIS A 200 -1.59 -0.07 4.78
N LEU A 201 -1.00 -0.78 5.75
CA LEU A 201 -1.21 -2.20 5.92
C LEU A 201 -2.67 -2.51 6.31
N GLY A 202 -3.14 -3.70 5.91
CA GLY A 202 -4.47 -4.19 6.28
C GLY A 202 -4.63 -4.36 7.80
N PHE A 203 -5.89 -4.47 8.25
CA PHE A 203 -6.27 -4.53 9.66
C PHE A 203 -5.38 -5.44 10.50
N THR A 204 -5.27 -6.71 10.10
CA THR A 204 -4.49 -7.72 10.83
C THR A 204 -3.05 -7.25 11.04
N LYS A 205 -2.36 -6.85 9.98
CA LYS A 205 -0.95 -6.43 10.05
C LYS A 205 -0.77 -5.16 10.91
N THR A 206 -1.67 -4.19 10.78
CA THR A 206 -1.66 -2.97 11.60
C THR A 206 -1.88 -3.29 13.08
N TYR A 207 -2.82 -4.20 13.39
CA TYR A 207 -3.04 -4.67 14.76
C TYR A 207 -1.80 -5.35 15.35
N PHE A 208 -1.16 -6.25 14.59
CA PHE A 208 0.07 -6.91 15.06
C PHE A 208 1.22 -5.93 15.28
N LYS A 209 1.32 -4.83 14.51
CA LYS A 209 2.32 -3.78 14.77
C LYS A 209 2.11 -3.04 16.11
N ILE A 210 0.85 -2.83 16.49
CA ILE A 210 0.46 -2.01 17.66
C ILE A 210 0.41 -2.86 18.94
N LYS A 211 -0.14 -4.08 18.87
CA LYS A 211 -0.54 -4.88 20.05
C LYS A 211 0.61 -5.25 21.00
N HIS A 212 1.85 -5.26 20.51
CA HIS A 212 3.03 -5.64 21.30
C HIS A 212 3.65 -4.47 22.06
N ARG A 213 3.16 -3.24 21.84
CA ARG A 213 3.70 -2.00 22.43
C ARG A 213 2.67 -1.21 23.21
N TYR A 214 1.44 -1.18 22.70
CA TYR A 214 0.39 -0.29 23.19
C TYR A 214 -0.85 -1.08 23.61
N TYR A 215 -1.59 -0.49 24.54
CA TYR A 215 -2.89 -0.98 24.95
C TYR A 215 -3.88 0.16 25.16
N TRP A 216 -5.12 -0.03 24.73
CA TRP A 216 -6.26 0.75 25.20
C TRP A 216 -7.54 -0.07 25.09
N ASP A 217 -8.58 0.37 25.80
CA ASP A 217 -9.88 -0.30 25.75
C ASP A 217 -10.54 -0.09 24.38
N GLY A 218 -11.00 -1.19 23.77
CA GLY A 218 -11.58 -1.18 22.42
C GLY A 218 -10.56 -1.13 21.26
N MET A 219 -9.25 -1.34 21.53
CA MET A 219 -8.18 -1.23 20.54
C MET A 219 -8.44 -1.94 19.20
N LEU A 220 -8.93 -3.18 19.23
CA LEU A 220 -9.27 -3.92 18.01
C LEU A 220 -10.30 -3.19 17.13
N LYS A 221 -11.39 -2.69 17.74
CA LYS A 221 -12.47 -2.00 17.02
C LYS A 221 -11.99 -0.66 16.47
N ASP A 222 -11.20 0.08 17.24
CA ASP A 222 -10.64 1.37 16.83
C ASP A 222 -9.71 1.21 15.62
N ILE A 223 -8.80 0.23 15.65
CA ILE A 223 -7.89 -0.07 14.53
C ILE A 223 -8.67 -0.51 13.29
N GLU A 224 -9.65 -1.39 13.45
CA GLU A 224 -10.48 -1.84 12.32
C GLU A 224 -11.23 -0.68 11.67
N LYS A 225 -11.85 0.18 12.49
CA LYS A 225 -12.57 1.37 12.03
C LYS A 225 -11.63 2.33 11.28
N PHE A 226 -10.44 2.57 11.82
CA PHE A 226 -9.45 3.45 11.20
C PHE A 226 -8.98 2.94 9.83
N VAL A 227 -8.58 1.67 9.76
CA VAL A 227 -8.11 1.06 8.50
C VAL A 227 -9.22 1.01 7.45
N LYS A 228 -10.47 0.71 7.85
CA LYS A 228 -11.63 0.75 6.94
C LYS A 228 -11.97 2.18 6.51
N GLY A 229 -11.76 3.18 7.35
CA GLY A 229 -12.02 4.59 7.04
C GLY A 229 -10.95 5.27 6.17
N CYS A 230 -9.81 4.64 5.93
CA CYS A 230 -8.69 5.24 5.21
C CYS A 230 -9.03 5.49 3.71
N PRO A 231 -9.08 6.76 3.25
CA PRO A 231 -9.45 7.11 1.86
C PRO A 231 -8.49 6.50 0.82
N ASP A 232 -7.21 6.53 1.14
CA ASP A 232 -6.12 5.94 0.36
C ASP A 232 -6.29 4.45 0.11
N CYS A 233 -6.66 3.72 1.17
CA CYS A 233 -6.94 2.29 1.09
C CYS A 233 -8.23 2.01 0.31
N GLN A 234 -9.27 2.82 0.52
CA GLN A 234 -10.56 2.66 -0.17
C GLN A 234 -10.46 2.91 -1.67
N ALA A 235 -9.68 3.91 -2.08
CA ALA A 235 -9.46 4.23 -3.50
C ALA A 235 -8.64 3.16 -4.23
N ARG A 236 -7.68 2.50 -3.55
CA ARG A 236 -6.75 1.56 -4.17
C ARG A 236 -7.16 0.10 -4.06
N LYS A 237 -7.86 -0.31 -2.99
CA LYS A 237 -8.28 -1.70 -2.83
C LYS A 237 -9.43 -1.99 -3.78
N ARG A 238 -9.21 -2.95 -4.69
CA ARG A 238 -10.33 -3.64 -5.36
C ARG A 238 -11.22 -4.25 -4.28
N GLN A 239 -12.50 -3.91 -4.28
CA GLN A 239 -13.46 -4.56 -3.41
C GLN A 239 -13.45 -6.06 -3.74
N ALA A 240 -13.04 -6.89 -2.78
CA ALA A 240 -13.04 -8.34 -2.91
C ALA A 240 -14.47 -8.93 -3.00
N HIS A 241 -15.47 -8.11 -2.71
CA HIS A 241 -16.89 -8.46 -2.77
C HIS A 241 -17.55 -7.79 -3.97
N PHE A 242 -17.12 -8.12 -5.19
CA PHE A 242 -18.10 -8.10 -6.26
C PHE A 242 -19.14 -9.16 -5.88
N LYS A 243 -20.43 -8.78 -5.87
CA LYS A 243 -21.50 -9.78 -5.89
C LYS A 243 -21.17 -10.76 -7.04
N PRO A 244 -21.45 -12.06 -6.90
CA PRO A 244 -21.26 -12.98 -8.01
C PRO A 244 -21.91 -12.38 -9.26
N ALA A 245 -21.21 -12.47 -10.39
CA ALA A 245 -21.72 -11.95 -11.66
C ALA A 245 -23.16 -12.48 -11.83
N GLY A 246 -24.10 -11.59 -12.15
CA GLY A 246 -25.48 -11.98 -12.36
C GLY A 246 -25.59 -13.04 -13.47
N LEU A 247 -26.68 -13.81 -13.48
CA LEU A 247 -26.93 -14.75 -14.56
C LEU A 247 -26.95 -13.99 -15.90
N LEU A 248 -26.26 -14.54 -16.90
CA LEU A 248 -26.31 -14.04 -18.27
C LEU A 248 -27.78 -13.99 -18.70
N GLN A 249 -28.23 -12.84 -19.19
CA GLN A 249 -29.57 -12.65 -19.73
C GLN A 249 -29.51 -12.92 -21.25
N PRO A 250 -29.90 -14.11 -21.73
CA PRO A 250 -29.86 -14.41 -23.15
C PRO A 250 -30.81 -13.47 -23.89
N ILE A 251 -30.32 -12.89 -24.99
CA ILE A 251 -31.15 -12.09 -25.89
C ILE A 251 -32.15 -13.02 -26.57
N GLN A 252 -33.42 -12.90 -26.21
CA GLN A 252 -34.51 -13.65 -26.83
C GLN A 252 -34.86 -13.04 -28.19
N VAL A 253 -34.76 -13.86 -29.23
CA VAL A 253 -35.09 -13.54 -30.62
C VAL A 253 -35.70 -14.77 -31.27
N SER A 254 -36.79 -14.58 -32.00
CA SER A 254 -37.55 -15.67 -32.61
C SER A 254 -37.66 -15.58 -34.13
N LEU A 255 -37.46 -14.39 -34.72
CA LEU A 255 -37.60 -14.16 -36.16
C LEU A 255 -36.26 -13.74 -36.79
N PRO A 256 -35.93 -14.23 -38.00
CA PRO A 256 -34.77 -13.76 -38.75
C PRO A 256 -34.80 -12.23 -38.92
N PHE A 257 -33.67 -11.59 -38.68
CA PHE A 257 -33.48 -10.14 -38.79
C PHE A 257 -34.40 -9.30 -37.88
N ASP A 258 -35.05 -9.87 -36.85
CA ASP A 258 -35.73 -9.07 -35.83
C ASP A 258 -34.73 -8.22 -35.03
N ARG A 259 -33.55 -8.78 -34.75
CA ARG A 259 -32.46 -8.07 -34.08
C ARG A 259 -31.13 -8.34 -34.75
N VAL A 260 -30.47 -7.26 -35.15
CA VAL A 260 -29.15 -7.29 -35.77
C VAL A 260 -28.16 -6.62 -34.84
N GLY A 261 -27.06 -7.29 -34.50
CA GLY A 261 -25.91 -6.64 -33.85
C GLY A 261 -24.93 -6.17 -34.89
N ILE A 262 -24.43 -4.95 -34.75
CA ILE A 262 -23.45 -4.36 -35.65
C ILE A 262 -22.19 -3.94 -34.89
N ASP A 263 -21.04 -4.23 -35.46
CA ASP A 263 -19.74 -3.89 -34.91
C ASP A 263 -18.76 -3.44 -36.02
N LEU A 264 -17.72 -2.72 -35.62
CA LEU A 264 -16.65 -2.25 -36.48
C LEU A 264 -15.31 -2.81 -36.02
N LEU A 265 -14.72 -3.63 -36.88
CA LEU A 265 -13.41 -4.21 -36.65
C LEU A 265 -12.32 -3.37 -37.33
N GLY A 266 -11.25 -3.09 -36.58
CA GLY A 266 -10.05 -2.41 -37.07
C GLY A 266 -9.49 -1.39 -36.07
N PRO A 267 -8.57 -0.52 -36.51
CA PRO A 267 -8.07 -0.40 -37.89
C PRO A 267 -7.12 -1.55 -38.29
N PHE A 268 -7.32 -2.09 -39.48
CA PHE A 268 -6.43 -3.05 -40.14
C PHE A 268 -5.43 -2.37 -41.07
N ARG A 269 -4.44 -3.14 -41.55
CA ARG A 269 -3.54 -2.70 -42.62
C ARG A 269 -4.36 -2.34 -43.87
N ARG A 270 -4.01 -1.21 -44.48
CA ARG A 270 -4.71 -0.71 -45.67
C ARG A 270 -4.62 -1.72 -46.81
N SER A 271 -5.77 -2.11 -47.36
CA SER A 271 -5.84 -3.00 -48.53
C SER A 271 -5.47 -2.26 -49.82
N ARG A 272 -5.28 -3.00 -50.93
CA ARG A 272 -5.05 -2.42 -52.27
C ARG A 272 -6.17 -1.45 -52.69
N ASN A 273 -7.39 -1.70 -52.23
CA ASN A 273 -8.57 -0.87 -52.53
C ASN A 273 -8.77 0.26 -51.50
N GLY A 274 -7.81 0.49 -50.59
CA GLY A 274 -7.84 1.57 -49.61
C GLY A 274 -8.63 1.29 -48.33
N ASN A 275 -9.12 0.06 -48.13
CA ASN A 275 -9.93 -0.31 -46.96
C ASN A 275 -9.08 -0.53 -45.71
N THR A 276 -9.56 -0.06 -44.56
CA THR A 276 -8.89 -0.19 -43.25
C THR A 276 -9.80 -0.72 -42.15
N MET A 277 -11.10 -0.85 -42.40
CA MET A 277 -12.09 -1.31 -41.42
C MET A 277 -12.94 -2.40 -42.04
N ILE A 278 -13.56 -3.23 -41.19
CA ILE A 278 -14.59 -4.17 -41.59
C ILE A 278 -15.81 -3.89 -40.73
N VAL A 279 -16.96 -3.64 -41.37
CA VAL A 279 -18.24 -3.62 -40.67
C VAL A 279 -18.83 -5.02 -40.71
N VAL A 280 -19.34 -5.47 -39.58
CA VAL A 280 -19.98 -6.78 -39.40
C VAL A 280 -21.35 -6.55 -38.81
N ALA A 281 -22.38 -7.09 -39.44
CA ALA A 281 -23.74 -7.11 -38.92
C ALA A 281 -24.23 -8.56 -38.84
N THR A 282 -24.62 -8.99 -37.64
CA THR A 282 -25.02 -10.37 -37.35
C THR A 282 -26.46 -10.41 -36.89
N ASP A 283 -27.28 -11.20 -37.57
CA ASP A 283 -28.62 -11.53 -37.12
C ASP A 283 -28.57 -12.45 -35.89
N TYR A 284 -29.29 -12.10 -34.83
CA TYR A 284 -29.25 -12.85 -33.58
C TYR A 284 -30.03 -14.16 -33.66
N ALA A 285 -31.05 -14.26 -34.50
CA ALA A 285 -31.90 -15.45 -34.60
C ALA A 285 -31.22 -16.56 -35.40
N THR A 286 -30.74 -16.24 -36.60
CA THR A 286 -30.15 -17.22 -37.53
C THR A 286 -28.63 -17.33 -37.43
N ARG A 287 -27.98 -16.37 -36.76
CA ARG A 287 -26.51 -16.19 -36.76
C ARG A 287 -25.93 -15.85 -38.13
N TRP A 288 -26.76 -15.44 -39.09
CA TRP A 288 -26.31 -14.95 -40.38
C TRP A 288 -25.48 -13.67 -40.22
N ALA A 289 -24.34 -13.59 -40.90
CA ALA A 289 -23.44 -12.44 -40.85
C ALA A 289 -23.30 -11.77 -42.22
N GLU A 290 -23.56 -10.47 -42.27
CA GLU A 290 -23.26 -9.59 -43.40
C GLU A 290 -22.00 -8.79 -43.07
N THR A 291 -21.01 -8.80 -43.97
CA THR A 291 -19.74 -8.11 -43.75
C THR A 291 -19.31 -7.29 -44.96
N LYS A 292 -18.66 -6.15 -44.73
CA LYS A 292 -18.13 -5.30 -45.80
C LYS A 292 -16.86 -4.60 -45.38
N ALA A 293 -15.86 -4.61 -46.25
CA ALA A 293 -14.65 -3.82 -46.05
C ALA A 293 -14.94 -2.34 -46.34
N LEU A 294 -14.54 -1.45 -45.43
CA LEU A 294 -14.75 -0.01 -45.49
C LEU A 294 -13.41 0.75 -45.51
N PRO A 295 -13.34 1.88 -46.25
CA PRO A 295 -12.18 2.78 -46.23
C PRO A 295 -11.98 3.47 -44.89
N THR A 296 -13.05 3.61 -44.11
CA THR A 296 -13.06 4.25 -42.80
C THR A 296 -14.30 3.82 -42.02
N GLY A 297 -14.17 3.75 -40.69
CA GLY A 297 -15.28 3.44 -39.76
C GLY A 297 -16.14 4.66 -39.44
N LYS A 298 -16.15 5.69 -40.29
CA LYS A 298 -16.99 6.88 -40.13
C LYS A 298 -18.45 6.56 -40.45
N ALA A 299 -19.33 7.46 -40.00
CA ALA A 299 -20.78 7.33 -40.10
C ALA A 299 -21.31 7.06 -41.52
N ARG A 300 -20.84 7.81 -42.53
CA ARG A 300 -21.40 7.73 -43.88
C ARG A 300 -21.17 6.36 -44.56
N PRO A 301 -19.95 5.76 -44.55
CA PRO A 301 -19.76 4.39 -45.03
C PRO A 301 -20.60 3.34 -44.29
N VAL A 302 -20.78 3.49 -42.98
CA VAL A 302 -21.61 2.57 -42.17
C VAL A 302 -23.09 2.71 -42.50
N ALA A 303 -23.61 3.94 -42.62
CA ALA A 303 -24.98 4.20 -43.04
C ALA A 303 -25.26 3.60 -44.42
N LYS A 304 -24.31 3.74 -45.36
CA LYS A 304 -24.42 3.11 -46.69
C LYS A 304 -24.43 1.59 -46.61
N PHE A 305 -23.61 0.98 -45.75
CA PHE A 305 -23.66 -0.46 -45.50
C PHE A 305 -25.02 -0.89 -44.93
N LEU A 306 -25.55 -0.19 -43.92
CA LEU A 306 -26.86 -0.49 -43.35
C LEU A 306 -27.96 -0.44 -44.42
N LEU A 307 -27.93 0.57 -45.29
CA LEU A 307 -28.88 0.69 -46.40
C LEU A 307 -28.72 -0.44 -47.42
N ASP A 308 -27.52 -0.57 -48.02
CA ASP A 308 -27.28 -1.45 -49.17
C ASP A 308 -27.27 -2.94 -48.80
N ASN A 309 -26.85 -3.28 -47.58
CA ASN A 309 -26.55 -4.66 -47.19
C ASN A 309 -27.52 -5.23 -46.15
N ILE A 310 -28.23 -4.39 -45.40
CA ILE A 310 -29.20 -4.85 -44.40
C ILE A 310 -30.62 -4.52 -44.87
N LEU A 311 -30.92 -3.24 -45.01
CA LEU A 311 -32.28 -2.76 -45.24
C LEU A 311 -32.86 -3.19 -46.60
N THR A 312 -32.10 -3.04 -47.68
CA THR A 312 -32.57 -3.39 -49.03
C THR A 312 -32.61 -4.90 -49.29
N ARG A 313 -31.81 -5.68 -48.57
CA ARG A 313 -31.69 -7.14 -48.77
C ARG A 313 -32.66 -7.93 -47.89
N HIS A 314 -32.78 -7.53 -46.63
CA HIS A 314 -33.45 -8.30 -45.59
C HIS A 314 -34.65 -7.56 -44.98
N GLY A 315 -34.87 -6.30 -45.37
CA GLY A 315 -35.90 -5.44 -44.78
C GLY A 315 -35.42 -4.73 -43.53
N SER A 316 -36.34 -4.02 -42.88
CA SER A 316 -36.05 -3.22 -41.70
C SER A 316 -36.05 -4.08 -40.42
N PRO A 317 -34.91 -4.24 -39.72
CA PRO A 317 -34.90 -4.95 -38.46
C PRO A 317 -35.66 -4.17 -37.39
N ARG A 318 -36.25 -4.86 -36.43
CA ARG A 318 -36.95 -4.18 -35.33
C ARG A 318 -35.96 -3.52 -34.37
N TYR A 319 -34.81 -4.15 -34.15
CA TYR A 319 -33.75 -3.67 -33.26
C TYR A 319 -32.38 -3.74 -33.92
N LEU A 320 -31.60 -2.66 -33.79
CA LEU A 320 -30.18 -2.64 -34.11
C LEU A 320 -29.37 -2.47 -32.82
N LEU A 321 -28.58 -3.48 -32.44
CA LEU A 321 -27.71 -3.45 -31.28
C LEU A 321 -26.29 -3.06 -31.70
N SER A 322 -25.69 -2.06 -31.05
CA SER A 322 -24.30 -1.64 -31.30
C SER A 322 -23.61 -1.23 -30.00
N ASP A 323 -22.30 -1.03 -30.05
CA ASP A 323 -21.58 -0.36 -28.97
C ASP A 323 -21.91 1.14 -28.92
N ARG A 324 -21.39 1.86 -27.91
CA ARG A 324 -21.57 3.32 -27.81
C ARG A 324 -20.59 4.11 -28.69
N GLY A 325 -20.12 3.52 -29.79
CA GLY A 325 -19.22 4.15 -30.74
C GLY A 325 -19.85 5.39 -31.37
N LYS A 326 -19.05 6.47 -31.52
CA LYS A 326 -19.50 7.75 -32.10
C LYS A 326 -20.15 7.60 -33.48
N THR A 327 -19.74 6.58 -34.24
CA THR A 327 -20.27 6.27 -35.57
C THR A 327 -21.74 5.87 -35.52
N PHE A 328 -22.13 4.99 -34.59
CA PHE A 328 -23.50 4.50 -34.46
C PHE A 328 -24.45 5.52 -33.81
N GLN A 329 -23.89 6.49 -33.09
CA GLN A 329 -24.62 7.63 -32.51
C GLN A 329 -24.65 8.87 -33.42
N SER A 330 -24.09 8.77 -34.62
CA SER A 330 -24.08 9.89 -35.56
C SER A 330 -25.49 10.24 -36.06
N GLU A 331 -25.70 11.51 -36.40
CA GLU A 331 -26.98 12.01 -36.91
C GLU A 331 -27.44 11.22 -38.15
N ILE A 332 -26.56 11.00 -39.13
CA ILE A 332 -26.90 10.27 -40.36
C ILE A 332 -27.37 8.83 -40.11
N VAL A 333 -26.74 8.10 -39.19
CA VAL A 333 -27.16 6.73 -38.85
C VAL A 333 -28.46 6.78 -38.06
N THR A 334 -28.58 7.71 -37.12
CA THR A 334 -29.77 7.85 -36.27
C THR A 334 -31.00 8.20 -37.11
N GLU A 335 -30.89 9.16 -38.04
CA GLU A 335 -31.99 9.55 -38.92
C GLU A 335 -32.36 8.44 -39.91
N LEU A 336 -31.37 7.73 -40.47
CA LEU A 336 -31.64 6.56 -41.32
C LEU A 336 -32.46 5.50 -40.57
N LEU A 337 -32.08 5.17 -39.33
CA LEU A 337 -32.79 4.18 -38.52
C LEU A 337 -34.20 4.65 -38.15
N LYS A 338 -34.38 5.94 -37.84
CA LYS A 338 -35.70 6.52 -37.56
C LYS A 338 -36.63 6.42 -38.76
N ILE A 339 -36.17 6.83 -39.95
CA ILE A 339 -36.96 6.77 -41.19
C ILE A 339 -37.40 5.33 -41.48
N MET A 340 -36.53 4.37 -41.21
CA MET A 340 -36.80 2.95 -41.45
C MET A 340 -37.56 2.27 -40.29
N GLY A 341 -37.90 2.98 -39.22
CA GLY A 341 -38.61 2.44 -38.06
C GLY A 341 -37.79 1.48 -37.17
N VAL A 342 -36.46 1.51 -37.29
CA VAL A 342 -35.55 0.64 -36.52
C VAL A 342 -35.28 1.24 -35.14
N ARG A 343 -35.40 0.45 -34.07
CA ARG A 343 -35.02 0.87 -32.71
C ARG A 343 -33.53 0.62 -32.45
N SER A 344 -32.78 1.67 -32.15
CA SER A 344 -31.37 1.54 -31.76
C SER A 344 -31.23 1.12 -30.30
N CYS A 345 -30.37 0.14 -30.03
CA CYS A 345 -29.99 -0.34 -28.72
C CYS A 345 -28.46 -0.27 -28.56
N PHE A 346 -28.00 0.13 -27.38
CA PHE A 346 -26.57 0.28 -27.09
C PHE A 346 -26.14 -0.61 -25.92
N SER A 347 -24.97 -1.24 -26.04
CA SER A 347 -24.35 -1.94 -24.91
C SER A 347 -23.94 -0.98 -23.78
N THR A 348 -23.70 -1.53 -22.59
CA THR A 348 -23.13 -0.78 -21.46
C THR A 348 -21.67 -0.43 -21.76
N SER A 349 -21.24 0.76 -21.32
CA SER A 349 -19.88 1.24 -21.57
C SER A 349 -18.84 0.27 -21.02
N TYR A 350 -17.80 -0.03 -21.82
CA TYR A 350 -16.69 -0.93 -21.46
C TYR A 350 -17.10 -2.36 -21.08
N HIS A 351 -18.24 -2.84 -21.60
CA HIS A 351 -18.69 -4.23 -21.52
C HIS A 351 -18.95 -4.76 -22.94
N PRO A 352 -17.92 -5.33 -23.60
CA PRO A 352 -18.02 -5.87 -24.96
C PRO A 352 -19.03 -7.02 -25.08
#